data_AF-A0A832FL63-F1
#
_entry.id   AF-A0A832FL63-F1
#
_cell.length_a   1.000
_cell.length_b   1.000
_cell.length_c   1.000
_cell.angle_alpha   90.00
_cell.angle_beta   90.00
_cell.angle_gamma   90.00
#
_symmetry.space_group_name_H-M   'P 1'
#
loop_
_entity.id
_entity.type
_entity.pdbx_description
1 polymer ?
#
loop_
_entity_poly.entity_id
_entity_poly.type
_entity_poly.pdbx_seq_one_letter_code
_entity_poly.pdbx_strand_id
1 'polypeptide(L)'
;MPKRWKGILIVLSTILWLQVYQSAVWGQHFNIEFKSDALPSFDSFTDIGGILTINSQTRTGDEVGVFYQGICCGRTTVDRSDGVYVVHVFNFTVLKDNIGPREGDVLEVRIWDAQRKVEIKPGTPGYVVNILDSAVKNASGNLIYKPNQTGKWRVDISYTVQMDVTQVVPNQSYTNQTQEITITGKNFSQGARVIIGTVELSGVTFVNATTLKATVPASLPEGTYDLTVTVGGVSATLPGGFKVVAKPMPRISRIIPNKAPNDQVTSIVILGSNLMEGSIVKIGTVALGNLVYSGDYMSIDAEVPAGIPAGVYPVKVIGPGGEAFELSAGFTVLQGHAETMNLVCGLNFIAYPVVAPKSYMSYDFITNYFSPQTLDSLWYYKNLDDQWVVTYWDSQGLPSGDNFAIENGKGYLLYSKTEGKISFPGLASPFETQLYRGVNLVSFNPPSSFPNYTSYDLIQYMLNRQFKVVAIQRYEKDSGRWQITFGVSGKPMGDNFIISKDESYLVYMREDKSIILQ
;
A
#
# COMPACT_ATOMS: atom_id res chain seq x y z
N MET A 1 28.54 96.37 -16.82
CA MET A 1 27.29 95.82 -16.21
C MET A 1 26.12 96.67 -16.71
N PRO A 2 24.88 96.17 -16.93
CA PRO A 2 24.18 94.97 -16.39
C PRO A 2 23.81 93.93 -17.49
N LYS A 3 23.60 92.63 -17.25
CA LYS A 3 22.66 91.83 -16.41
C LYS A 3 21.29 91.52 -17.07
N ARG A 4 20.99 90.20 -17.12
CA ARG A 4 19.73 89.52 -16.69
C ARG A 4 18.50 89.62 -17.60
N TRP A 5 17.59 88.63 -17.77
CA TRP A 5 17.40 87.18 -17.48
C TRP A 5 15.85 86.93 -17.63
N LYS A 6 15.37 85.73 -18.08
CA LYS A 6 14.20 84.91 -17.57
C LYS A 6 13.10 84.42 -18.56
N GLY A 7 12.78 83.11 -18.43
CA GLY A 7 11.49 82.41 -18.68
C GLY A 7 11.60 81.19 -19.63
N ILE A 8 11.75 79.91 -19.22
CA ILE A 8 10.91 78.89 -18.51
C ILE A 8 10.06 77.95 -19.43
N LEU A 9 10.54 76.71 -19.54
CA LEU A 9 9.97 75.33 -19.53
C LEU A 9 8.46 75.04 -19.72
N ILE A 10 8.12 74.05 -20.57
CA ILE A 10 7.19 72.92 -20.29
C ILE A 10 7.71 71.63 -20.99
N VAL A 11 7.74 70.52 -20.23
CA VAL A 11 8.06 69.13 -20.64
C VAL A 11 6.76 68.33 -20.80
N LEU A 12 6.69 67.42 -21.78
CA LEU A 12 5.77 66.27 -21.75
C LEU A 12 6.56 64.98 -22.02
N SER A 13 6.61 64.13 -21.01
CA SER A 13 7.17 62.78 -20.98
C SER A 13 6.16 61.75 -21.49
N THR A 14 6.60 60.77 -22.29
CA THR A 14 5.96 59.45 -22.34
C THR A 14 7.02 58.35 -22.44
N ILE A 15 7.01 57.50 -21.42
CA ILE A 15 7.71 56.23 -21.28
C ILE A 15 7.02 55.20 -22.19
N LEU A 16 7.77 54.41 -22.96
CA LEU A 16 7.27 53.17 -23.53
C LEU A 16 8.10 52.00 -22.97
N TRP A 17 7.45 51.16 -22.17
CA TRP A 17 7.96 49.85 -21.76
C TRP A 17 7.77 48.86 -22.92
N LEU A 18 8.80 48.08 -23.25
CA LEU A 18 8.63 46.86 -24.03
C LEU A 18 8.72 45.67 -23.07
N GLN A 19 7.60 44.97 -22.91
CA GLN A 19 7.50 43.75 -22.12
C GLN A 19 7.14 42.62 -23.09
N VAL A 20 8.01 41.62 -23.22
CA VAL A 20 7.68 40.37 -23.91
C VAL A 20 7.86 39.22 -22.93
N TYR A 21 6.75 38.53 -22.63
CA TYR A 21 6.66 37.28 -21.91
C TYR A 21 6.59 36.12 -22.92
N GLN A 22 7.51 35.15 -22.88
CA GLN A 22 7.23 33.70 -22.70
C GLN A 22 8.41 32.76 -23.01
N SER A 23 8.32 31.60 -22.33
CA SER A 23 9.09 30.34 -22.34
C SER A 23 10.56 30.38 -21.90
N ALA A 24 10.72 30.10 -20.61
CA ALA A 24 11.95 29.90 -19.87
C ALA A 24 12.56 28.52 -20.12
N VAL A 25 13.82 28.48 -20.57
CA VAL A 25 14.85 27.54 -20.09
C VAL A 25 16.21 28.25 -20.21
N TRP A 26 16.89 28.49 -19.08
CA TRP A 26 18.29 28.96 -18.92
C TRP A 26 18.64 30.38 -19.42
N GLY A 27 19.12 31.23 -18.51
CA GLY A 27 19.67 32.56 -18.84
C GLY A 27 19.69 33.49 -17.63
N GLN A 28 20.87 33.99 -17.25
CA GLN A 28 20.97 35.13 -16.35
C GLN A 28 21.18 36.39 -17.20
N HIS A 29 20.39 37.42 -16.93
CA HIS A 29 20.53 38.74 -17.55
C HIS A 29 21.16 39.67 -16.52
N PHE A 30 22.24 40.35 -16.88
CA PHE A 30 22.85 41.41 -16.08
C PHE A 30 22.81 42.70 -16.86
N ASN A 31 22.24 43.73 -16.24
CA ASN A 31 22.35 45.09 -16.72
C ASN A 31 23.39 45.80 -15.85
N ILE A 32 24.36 46.43 -16.52
CA ILE A 32 25.35 47.31 -15.88
C ILE A 32 24.96 48.72 -16.24
N GLU A 33 24.59 49.52 -15.24
CA GLU A 33 24.25 50.94 -15.42
C GLU A 33 25.36 51.79 -14.79
N PHE A 34 25.88 52.75 -15.55
CA PHE A 34 26.87 53.72 -15.07
C PHE A 34 26.17 55.05 -14.80
N LYS A 35 26.26 55.55 -13.55
CA LYS A 35 25.86 56.92 -13.20
C LYS A 35 27.08 57.73 -12.79
N SER A 36 27.13 58.99 -13.25
CA SER A 36 28.10 59.99 -12.80
C SER A 36 27.37 61.04 -11.98
N ASP A 37 27.75 61.22 -10.71
CA ASP A 37 27.16 62.24 -9.84
C ASP A 37 28.16 63.37 -9.51
N ALA A 38 27.73 64.60 -9.90
CA ALA A 38 28.03 65.95 -9.36
C ALA A 38 29.32 66.70 -9.77
N LEU A 39 29.40 68.01 -10.14
CA LEU A 39 28.56 69.25 -10.33
C LEU A 39 29.52 70.39 -10.86
N PRO A 40 29.14 71.68 -11.16
CA PRO A 40 27.96 72.27 -11.79
C PRO A 40 28.26 73.16 -13.04
N SER A 41 27.20 73.49 -13.80
CA SER A 41 27.01 74.56 -14.79
C SER A 41 27.92 74.62 -16.04
N PHE A 42 27.39 74.19 -17.18
CA PHE A 42 27.13 75.03 -18.36
C PHE A 42 26.04 74.35 -19.21
N ASP A 43 25.24 75.15 -19.89
CA ASP A 43 23.90 74.80 -20.39
C ASP A 43 23.82 73.58 -21.34
N SER A 44 22.77 72.79 -21.10
CA SER A 44 22.10 71.83 -21.99
C SER A 44 22.91 70.65 -22.53
N PHE A 45 22.89 69.51 -21.83
CA PHE A 45 22.62 68.19 -22.41
C PHE A 45 21.95 67.30 -21.35
N THR A 46 20.85 66.65 -21.73
CA THR A 46 20.06 65.69 -20.95
C THR A 46 20.84 64.42 -20.65
N ASP A 47 20.60 63.85 -19.46
CA ASP A 47 20.99 62.49 -19.04
C ASP A 47 20.82 61.47 -20.16
N ILE A 48 21.90 60.77 -20.52
CA ILE A 48 21.85 59.56 -21.35
C ILE A 48 22.67 58.48 -20.65
N GLY A 49 22.00 57.66 -19.83
CA GLY A 49 22.57 56.43 -19.29
C GLY A 49 22.79 55.41 -20.41
N GLY A 50 23.99 54.80 -20.47
CA GLY A 50 24.27 53.67 -21.33
C GLY A 50 23.85 52.36 -20.66
N ILE A 51 23.16 51.49 -21.39
CA ILE A 51 22.73 50.16 -20.93
C ILE A 51 23.55 49.11 -21.70
N LEU A 52 24.31 48.29 -21.00
CA LEU A 52 24.90 47.08 -21.56
C LEU A 52 24.01 45.89 -21.22
N THR A 53 23.47 45.22 -22.24
CA THR A 53 22.67 43.99 -22.08
C THR A 53 23.41 42.82 -22.71
N ILE A 54 23.82 41.84 -21.91
CA ILE A 54 24.47 40.60 -22.39
C ILE A 54 23.39 39.52 -22.54
N ASN A 55 23.35 38.86 -23.70
CA ASN A 55 22.31 37.89 -24.05
C ASN A 55 22.82 36.44 -23.91
N SER A 56 21.91 35.48 -23.77
CA SER A 56 22.23 34.08 -23.46
C SER A 56 22.78 33.23 -24.63
N GLN A 57 23.01 33.83 -25.81
CA GLN A 57 23.61 33.16 -26.98
C GLN A 57 25.08 33.52 -27.25
N THR A 58 25.66 34.37 -26.41
CA THR A 58 27.04 34.86 -26.58
C THR A 58 28.04 33.72 -26.29
N ARG A 59 28.82 33.31 -27.30
CA ARG A 59 29.86 32.27 -27.20
C ARG A 59 31.18 32.87 -26.69
N THR A 60 32.03 32.01 -26.13
CA THR A 60 33.41 32.39 -25.78
C THR A 60 34.09 32.99 -27.01
N GLY A 61 34.57 34.22 -26.89
CA GLY A 61 35.20 34.96 -27.99
C GLY A 61 34.29 35.90 -28.79
N ASP A 62 32.99 35.95 -28.53
CA ASP A 62 32.10 36.94 -29.14
C ASP A 62 32.44 38.37 -28.65
N GLU A 63 32.47 39.33 -29.60
CA GLU A 63 32.72 40.74 -29.30
C GLU A 63 31.43 41.44 -28.86
N VAL A 64 31.45 42.08 -27.69
CA VAL A 64 30.35 42.92 -27.18
C VAL A 64 30.80 44.38 -27.12
N GLY A 65 29.96 45.28 -27.64
CA GLY A 65 30.23 46.73 -27.64
C GLY A 65 29.86 47.37 -26.31
N VAL A 66 30.76 48.18 -25.74
CA VAL A 66 30.52 48.97 -24.52
C VAL A 66 30.17 50.40 -24.91
N PHE A 67 29.05 50.92 -24.39
CA PHE A 67 28.55 52.25 -24.74
C PHE A 67 28.57 53.19 -23.52
N TYR A 68 29.07 54.41 -23.70
CA TYR A 68 28.97 55.51 -22.73
C TYR A 68 28.24 56.68 -23.39
N GLN A 69 27.16 57.17 -22.78
CA GLN A 69 26.29 58.23 -23.36
C GLN A 69 25.84 57.95 -24.81
N GLY A 70 25.58 56.68 -25.15
CA GLY A 70 25.17 56.26 -26.50
C GLY A 70 26.29 56.16 -27.54
N ILE A 71 27.54 56.40 -27.16
CA ILE A 71 28.71 56.30 -28.04
C ILE A 71 29.45 54.98 -27.75
N CYS A 72 29.81 54.22 -28.79
CA CYS A 72 30.60 52.99 -28.65
C CYS A 72 32.04 53.35 -28.23
N CYS A 73 32.45 52.95 -27.03
CA CYS A 73 33.72 53.34 -26.41
C CYS A 73 34.77 52.21 -26.38
N GLY A 74 34.39 50.99 -26.73
CA GLY A 74 35.30 49.83 -26.76
C GLY A 74 34.62 48.53 -27.16
N ARG A 75 35.43 47.50 -27.44
CA ARG A 75 35.00 46.11 -27.67
C ARG A 75 35.61 45.21 -26.61
N THR A 76 34.85 44.23 -26.15
CA THR A 76 35.33 43.23 -25.19
C THR A 76 34.92 41.81 -25.55
N THR A 77 35.59 40.81 -24.96
CA THR A 77 35.36 39.37 -25.15
C THR A 77 34.79 38.74 -23.89
N VAL A 78 33.78 37.87 -24.04
CA VAL A 78 33.24 37.05 -22.94
C VAL A 78 34.05 35.76 -22.80
N ASP A 79 34.46 35.41 -21.57
CA ASP A 79 35.10 34.13 -21.28
C ASP A 79 34.24 33.28 -20.31
N ARG A 80 34.29 31.96 -20.48
CA ARG A 80 33.46 30.99 -19.75
C ARG A 80 34.35 29.90 -19.15
N SER A 81 34.35 29.81 -17.82
CA SER A 81 35.02 28.75 -17.06
C SER A 81 34.09 28.26 -15.93
N ASP A 82 33.88 26.95 -15.84
CA ASP A 82 33.22 26.25 -14.71
C ASP A 82 31.90 26.86 -14.17
N GLY A 83 30.97 27.22 -15.06
CA GLY A 83 29.65 27.75 -14.67
C GLY A 83 29.66 29.21 -14.20
N VAL A 84 30.83 29.85 -14.26
CA VAL A 84 31.05 31.28 -14.01
C VAL A 84 31.05 32.02 -15.35
N TYR A 85 30.30 33.11 -15.42
CA TYR A 85 30.38 34.06 -16.53
C TYR A 85 31.37 35.13 -16.14
N VAL A 86 32.44 35.33 -16.91
CA VAL A 86 33.43 36.37 -16.67
C VAL A 86 33.27 37.42 -17.76
N VAL A 87 32.82 38.61 -17.37
CA VAL A 87 32.75 39.76 -18.26
C VAL A 87 34.02 40.56 -18.08
N HIS A 88 34.98 40.38 -18.97
CA HIS A 88 36.09 41.31 -19.03
C HIS A 88 35.59 42.65 -19.57
N VAL A 89 35.93 43.76 -18.95
CA VAL A 89 35.70 45.10 -19.52
C VAL A 89 37.06 45.65 -19.90
N PHE A 90 37.38 45.72 -21.19
CA PHE A 90 38.65 46.26 -21.66
C PHE A 90 38.48 47.43 -22.63
N ASN A 91 39.42 48.36 -22.51
CA ASN A 91 39.71 49.52 -23.38
C ASN A 91 38.76 50.72 -23.25
N PHE A 92 39.26 51.76 -22.57
CA PHE A 92 38.95 53.13 -22.94
C PHE A 92 40.05 53.58 -23.92
N THR A 93 39.78 53.59 -25.22
CA THR A 93 40.66 54.32 -26.14
C THR A 93 40.16 55.75 -26.20
N VAL A 94 40.98 56.68 -25.67
CA VAL A 94 40.71 58.11 -25.71
C VAL A 94 40.73 58.56 -27.18
N LEU A 95 39.56 58.56 -27.83
CA LEU A 95 39.39 59.16 -29.14
C LEU A 95 39.24 60.67 -28.97
N LYS A 96 40.39 61.35 -28.96
CA LYS A 96 40.72 62.75 -29.26
C LYS A 96 39.85 63.92 -28.74
N ASP A 97 38.63 63.73 -28.26
CA ASP A 97 37.78 64.76 -27.67
C ASP A 97 37.41 64.37 -26.22
N ASN A 98 38.27 64.85 -25.31
CA ASN A 98 38.30 64.68 -23.86
C ASN A 98 36.95 64.85 -23.12
N ILE A 99 36.23 63.76 -22.86
CA ILE A 99 35.48 63.59 -21.60
C ILE A 99 35.57 62.11 -21.15
N GLY A 100 36.74 61.70 -20.67
CA GLY A 100 36.88 60.49 -19.84
C GLY A 100 36.65 60.83 -18.36
N PRO A 101 36.35 59.83 -17.50
CA PRO A 101 36.23 60.04 -16.06
C PRO A 101 37.52 60.68 -15.50
N ARG A 102 37.35 61.70 -14.65
CA ARG A 102 38.44 62.47 -14.03
C ARG A 102 38.92 61.79 -12.76
N GLU A 103 40.15 62.11 -12.37
CA GLU A 103 40.70 61.66 -11.11
C GLU A 103 39.85 62.16 -9.93
N GLY A 104 39.30 61.24 -9.14
CA GLY A 104 38.34 61.54 -8.07
C GLY A 104 36.87 61.23 -8.38
N ASP A 105 36.51 60.90 -9.62
CA ASP A 105 35.12 60.56 -9.96
C ASP A 105 34.67 59.27 -9.25
N VAL A 106 33.42 59.29 -8.76
CA VAL A 106 32.76 58.14 -8.16
C VAL A 106 32.02 57.38 -9.25
N LEU A 107 32.49 56.18 -9.55
CA LEU A 107 31.79 55.24 -10.41
C LEU A 107 30.93 54.32 -9.55
N GLU A 108 29.62 54.45 -9.67
CA GLU A 108 28.69 53.52 -9.03
C GLU A 108 28.30 52.44 -10.04
N VAL A 109 28.71 51.19 -9.78
CA VAL A 109 28.31 50.02 -10.56
C VAL A 109 27.17 49.33 -9.83
N ARG A 110 25.95 49.43 -10.37
CA ARG A 110 24.79 48.69 -9.85
C ARG A 110 24.47 47.51 -10.74
N ILE A 111 24.37 46.33 -10.14
CA ILE A 111 24.05 45.08 -10.83
C ILE A 111 22.68 44.61 -10.35
N TRP A 112 21.80 44.31 -11.30
CA TRP A 112 20.44 43.83 -11.04
C TRP A 112 20.28 42.38 -11.51
N ASP A 113 19.76 41.51 -10.63
CA ASP A 113 19.21 40.22 -11.05
C ASP A 113 17.77 40.44 -11.55
N ALA A 114 17.56 40.37 -12.87
CA ALA A 114 16.25 40.57 -13.47
C ALA A 114 15.22 39.48 -13.08
N GLN A 115 15.66 38.28 -12.68
CA GLN A 115 14.76 37.19 -12.27
C GLN A 115 14.26 37.40 -10.83
N ARG A 116 15.13 37.88 -9.94
CA ARG A 116 14.80 38.08 -8.52
C ARG A 116 14.42 39.51 -8.15
N LYS A 117 14.65 40.47 -9.05
CA LYS A 117 14.47 41.93 -8.82
C LYS A 117 15.24 42.45 -7.60
N VAL A 118 16.45 41.94 -7.36
CA VAL A 118 17.30 42.32 -6.23
C VAL A 118 18.55 43.05 -6.74
N GLU A 119 18.92 44.14 -6.06
CA GLU A 119 20.20 44.83 -6.22
C GLU A 119 21.33 43.96 -5.61
N ILE A 120 22.31 43.60 -6.41
CA ILE A 120 23.44 42.76 -5.97
C ILE A 120 24.53 43.68 -5.40
N LYS A 121 24.71 43.62 -4.08
CA LYS A 121 25.78 44.34 -3.37
C LYS A 121 26.99 43.44 -3.13
N PRO A 122 28.21 43.99 -2.98
CA PRO A 122 29.36 43.21 -2.51
C PRO A 122 29.01 42.45 -1.22
N GLY A 123 29.14 41.12 -1.24
CA GLY A 123 28.77 40.23 -0.13
C GLY A 123 27.39 39.56 -0.23
N THR A 124 26.67 39.69 -1.36
CA THR A 124 25.41 38.97 -1.60
C THR A 124 25.68 37.46 -1.76
N PRO A 125 25.03 36.56 -0.99
CA PRO A 125 25.24 35.12 -1.11
C PRO A 125 25.02 34.60 -2.54
N GLY A 126 26.00 33.87 -3.09
CA GLY A 126 25.96 33.33 -4.46
C GLY A 126 26.57 34.23 -5.56
N TYR A 127 27.01 35.44 -5.21
CA TYR A 127 27.66 36.39 -6.13
C TYR A 127 28.99 36.87 -5.57
N VAL A 128 30.06 36.83 -6.37
CA VAL A 128 31.39 37.35 -6.01
C VAL A 128 31.78 38.42 -7.02
N VAL A 129 31.94 39.66 -6.55
CA VAL A 129 32.38 40.78 -7.39
C VAL A 129 33.83 41.09 -7.01
N ASN A 130 34.77 40.75 -7.90
CA ASN A 130 36.20 41.01 -7.72
C ASN A 130 36.62 42.18 -8.61
N ILE A 131 37.16 43.23 -8.00
CA ILE A 131 37.69 44.39 -8.74
C ILE A 131 39.21 44.27 -8.71
N LEU A 132 39.82 44.01 -9.86
CA LEU A 132 41.21 43.57 -9.92
C LEU A 132 42.25 44.69 -10.02
N ASP A 133 41.87 45.97 -10.18
CA ASP A 133 42.85 47.05 -10.25
C ASP A 133 42.44 48.34 -9.52
N SER A 134 43.44 48.92 -8.83
CA SER A 134 43.67 50.30 -8.35
C SER A 134 42.50 51.24 -7.96
N ALA A 135 41.32 50.71 -7.62
CA ALA A 135 40.29 51.49 -6.95
C ALA A 135 40.55 51.58 -5.44
N VAL A 136 40.68 52.79 -4.90
CA VAL A 136 40.72 53.00 -3.45
C VAL A 136 39.29 53.20 -2.96
N LYS A 137 38.84 52.43 -1.97
CA LYS A 137 37.54 52.65 -1.32
C LYS A 137 37.59 53.93 -0.50
N ASN A 138 36.59 54.78 -0.62
CA ASN A 138 36.38 55.91 0.28
C ASN A 138 35.78 55.42 1.62
N ALA A 139 35.66 56.33 2.60
CA ALA A 139 35.10 56.03 3.91
C ALA A 139 33.62 55.54 3.89
N SER A 140 32.91 55.76 2.78
CA SER A 140 31.53 55.32 2.54
C SER A 140 31.45 53.99 1.79
N GLY A 141 32.59 53.38 1.44
CA GLY A 141 32.67 52.12 0.69
C GLY A 141 32.59 52.27 -0.84
N ASN A 142 32.48 53.50 -1.35
CA ASN A 142 32.44 53.78 -2.78
C ASN A 142 33.85 53.72 -3.39
N LEU A 143 33.95 53.31 -4.65
CA LEU A 143 35.23 53.18 -5.36
C LEU A 143 35.64 54.53 -5.94
N ILE A 144 36.87 54.99 -5.65
CA ILE A 144 37.44 56.22 -6.22
C ILE A 144 38.46 55.87 -7.31
N TYR A 145 38.37 56.59 -8.44
CA TYR A 145 39.34 56.53 -9.55
C TYR A 145 40.75 56.96 -9.11
N LYS A 146 41.75 56.09 -9.33
CA LYS A 146 43.18 56.47 -9.38
C LYS A 146 43.81 55.91 -10.65
N PRO A 147 44.41 56.74 -11.52
CA PRO A 147 44.98 56.25 -12.77
C PRO A 147 46.26 55.44 -12.51
N ASN A 148 46.29 54.18 -12.94
CA ASN A 148 47.56 53.51 -13.24
C ASN A 148 48.01 53.91 -14.66
N GLN A 149 49.32 53.89 -14.94
CA GLN A 149 50.01 54.47 -16.11
C GLN A 149 49.53 53.99 -17.50
N THR A 150 48.54 53.09 -17.58
CA THR A 150 48.00 52.53 -18.83
C THR A 150 46.50 52.73 -19.04
N GLY A 151 45.77 53.40 -18.14
CA GLY A 151 44.37 53.81 -18.37
C GLY A 151 43.34 52.68 -18.53
N LYS A 152 43.62 51.48 -18.00
CA LYS A 152 42.74 50.29 -18.10
C LYS A 152 42.05 49.98 -16.76
N TRP A 153 40.76 49.63 -16.81
CA TRP A 153 39.98 49.07 -15.70
C TRP A 153 39.71 47.58 -15.98
N ARG A 154 39.71 46.73 -14.94
CA ARG A 154 39.23 45.35 -15.00
C ARG A 154 38.20 45.14 -13.89
N VAL A 155 36.97 44.79 -14.25
CA VAL A 155 35.93 44.36 -13.32
C VAL A 155 35.61 42.91 -13.64
N ASP A 156 35.93 42.00 -12.72
CA ASP A 156 35.63 40.59 -12.86
C ASP A 156 34.39 40.28 -12.00
N ILE A 157 33.25 40.06 -12.65
CA ILE A 157 32.02 39.63 -12.01
C ILE A 157 31.96 38.12 -12.15
N SER A 158 31.87 37.39 -11.04
CA SER A 158 31.59 35.96 -11.04
C SER A 158 30.32 35.67 -10.24
N TYR A 159 29.44 34.83 -10.78
CA TYR A 159 28.28 34.34 -10.05
C TYR A 159 28.36 32.82 -9.96
N THR A 160 27.95 32.28 -8.81
CA THR A 160 27.94 30.85 -8.58
C THR A 160 26.50 30.42 -8.35
N VAL A 161 25.93 29.68 -9.30
CA VAL A 161 24.62 29.05 -9.10
C VAL A 161 24.81 27.91 -8.12
N GLN A 162 24.44 28.12 -6.87
CA GLN A 162 24.51 27.08 -5.86
C GLN A 162 23.39 26.06 -6.11
N MET A 163 23.78 24.80 -6.29
CA MET A 163 22.85 23.66 -6.29
C MET A 163 22.42 23.37 -4.85
N ASP A 164 21.17 22.95 -4.68
CA ASP A 164 20.61 22.65 -3.36
C ASP A 164 19.69 21.43 -3.41
N VAL A 165 19.63 20.67 -2.31
CA VAL A 165 18.78 19.49 -2.12
C VAL A 165 18.01 19.66 -0.83
N THR A 166 16.69 19.76 -0.92
CA THR A 166 15.85 20.15 0.22
C THR A 166 15.04 19.00 0.80
N GLN A 167 14.67 18.01 -0.02
CA GLN A 167 13.78 16.93 0.42
C GLN A 167 13.92 15.67 -0.43
N VAL A 168 13.67 14.51 0.18
CA VAL A 168 13.46 13.23 -0.50
C VAL A 168 12.17 12.57 0.01
N VAL A 169 11.37 12.00 -0.89
CA VAL A 169 10.10 11.33 -0.57
C VAL A 169 9.97 10.01 -1.35
N PRO A 170 9.68 8.89 -0.68
CA PRO A 170 9.78 8.71 0.77
C PRO A 170 11.23 8.90 1.25
N ASN A 171 11.40 9.38 2.49
CA ASN A 171 12.72 9.53 3.13
C ASN A 171 13.15 8.29 3.92
N GLN A 172 12.36 7.22 3.87
CA GLN A 172 12.64 5.97 4.55
C GLN A 172 12.30 4.78 3.65
N SER A 173 13.07 3.70 3.79
CA SER A 173 12.78 2.38 3.23
C SER A 173 13.09 1.27 4.23
N TYR A 174 12.75 0.04 3.86
CA TYR A 174 13.08 -1.16 4.61
C TYR A 174 14.30 -1.87 4.03
N THR A 175 15.01 -2.64 4.87
CA THR A 175 16.05 -3.55 4.40
C THR A 175 15.57 -4.53 3.35
N ASN A 176 16.45 -4.89 2.41
CA ASN A 176 16.17 -5.84 1.33
C ASN A 176 15.00 -5.43 0.42
N GLN A 177 14.68 -4.13 0.34
CA GLN A 177 13.59 -3.61 -0.48
C GLN A 177 14.09 -2.52 -1.42
N THR A 178 13.73 -2.64 -2.71
CA THR A 178 13.93 -1.57 -3.69
C THR A 178 12.92 -0.46 -3.44
N GLN A 179 13.37 0.80 -3.41
CA GLN A 179 12.51 1.95 -3.15
C GLN A 179 12.71 3.05 -4.20
N GLU A 180 11.65 3.39 -4.93
CA GLU A 180 11.64 4.61 -5.75
C GLU A 180 11.51 5.83 -4.86
N ILE A 181 12.31 6.86 -5.14
CA ILE A 181 12.34 8.12 -4.41
C ILE A 181 12.22 9.32 -5.36
N THR A 182 11.60 10.38 -4.87
CA THR A 182 11.54 11.69 -5.52
C THR A 182 12.37 12.68 -4.70
N ILE A 183 13.30 13.37 -5.35
CA ILE A 183 14.24 14.31 -4.74
C ILE A 183 13.86 15.71 -5.21
N THR A 184 13.69 16.62 -4.26
CA THR A 184 13.35 18.02 -4.51
C THR A 184 14.52 18.93 -4.12
N GLY A 185 14.77 19.95 -4.93
CA GLY A 185 15.87 20.89 -4.70
C GLY A 185 15.85 22.06 -5.69
N LYS A 186 17.02 22.60 -6.02
CA LYS A 186 17.18 23.72 -6.95
C LYS A 186 18.36 23.51 -7.89
N ASN A 187 18.21 24.03 -9.11
CA ASN A 187 19.25 24.10 -10.14
C ASN A 187 19.78 22.73 -10.60
N PHE A 188 18.92 21.70 -10.61
CA PHE A 188 19.24 20.43 -11.25
C PHE A 188 19.29 20.57 -12.77
N SER A 189 20.05 19.71 -13.43
CA SER A 189 20.06 19.59 -14.88
C SER A 189 20.28 18.16 -15.34
N GLN A 190 20.16 17.93 -16.65
CA GLN A 190 20.29 16.60 -17.25
C GLN A 190 21.69 16.01 -16.97
N GLY A 191 21.74 14.70 -16.75
CA GLY A 191 22.99 14.00 -16.39
C GLY A 191 23.29 14.00 -14.89
N ALA A 192 22.30 14.29 -14.04
CA ALA A 192 22.44 14.21 -12.59
C ALA A 192 22.81 12.79 -12.14
N ARG A 193 23.73 12.71 -11.18
CA ARG A 193 24.08 11.51 -10.42
C ARG A 193 23.58 11.68 -9.00
N VAL A 194 23.02 10.62 -8.41
CA VAL A 194 22.51 10.62 -7.05
C VAL A 194 23.20 9.51 -6.26
N ILE A 195 23.72 9.86 -5.08
CA ILE A 195 24.41 8.97 -4.17
C ILE A 195 23.73 9.05 -2.80
N ILE A 196 23.47 7.90 -2.18
CA ILE A 196 23.05 7.79 -0.78
C ILE A 196 24.17 7.12 0.01
N GLY A 197 24.77 7.85 0.95
CA GLY A 197 25.98 7.41 1.65
C GLY A 197 27.13 7.18 0.66
N THR A 198 27.46 5.91 0.42
CA THR A 198 28.48 5.48 -0.57
C THR A 198 27.88 4.80 -1.80
N VAL A 199 26.56 4.65 -1.87
CA VAL A 199 25.87 3.88 -2.92
C VAL A 199 25.31 4.83 -3.98
N GLU A 200 25.77 4.67 -5.21
CA GLU A 200 25.18 5.35 -6.37
C GLU A 200 23.84 4.71 -6.75
N LEU A 201 22.82 5.56 -6.93
CA LEU A 201 21.46 5.11 -7.24
C LEU A 201 21.28 4.86 -8.74
N SER A 202 20.39 3.94 -9.07
CA SER A 202 20.00 3.65 -10.45
C SER A 202 18.71 4.37 -10.84
N GLY A 203 18.37 4.35 -12.13
CA GLY A 203 17.10 4.92 -12.63
C GLY A 203 16.97 6.43 -12.39
N VAL A 204 18.09 7.16 -12.31
CA VAL A 204 18.06 8.61 -12.10
C VAL A 204 17.44 9.29 -13.32
N THR A 205 16.29 9.93 -13.12
CA THR A 205 15.58 10.67 -14.16
C THR A 205 15.44 12.14 -13.78
N PHE A 206 15.86 13.01 -14.70
CA PHE A 206 15.68 14.45 -14.59
C PHE A 206 14.26 14.82 -15.03
N VAL A 207 13.42 15.27 -14.09
CA VAL A 207 12.05 15.69 -14.38
C VAL A 207 12.04 17.18 -14.75
N ASN A 208 12.66 18.01 -13.91
CA ASN A 208 12.85 19.44 -14.14
C ASN A 208 13.94 19.99 -13.19
N ALA A 209 14.24 21.29 -13.27
CA ALA A 209 15.30 21.94 -12.49
C ALA A 209 15.14 21.85 -10.95
N THR A 210 14.00 21.38 -10.46
CA THR A 210 13.70 21.23 -9.03
C THR A 210 13.39 19.80 -8.62
N THR A 211 13.35 18.84 -9.55
CA THR A 211 12.87 17.48 -9.29
C THR A 211 13.67 16.41 -10.03
N LEU A 212 14.14 15.42 -9.28
CA LEU A 212 14.71 14.16 -9.78
C LEU A 212 13.91 12.98 -9.25
N LYS A 213 13.88 11.88 -9.99
CA LYS A 213 13.53 10.56 -9.42
C LYS A 213 14.73 9.64 -9.47
N ALA A 214 14.84 8.72 -8.52
CA ALA A 214 15.91 7.72 -8.47
C ALA A 214 15.40 6.45 -7.76
N THR A 215 16.15 5.36 -7.88
CA THR A 215 15.84 4.08 -7.26
C THR A 215 16.91 3.70 -6.24
N VAL A 216 16.49 3.51 -4.99
CA VAL A 216 17.33 2.98 -3.92
C VAL A 216 17.38 1.46 -4.03
N PRO A 217 18.58 0.85 -4.11
CA PRO A 217 18.70 -0.60 -4.25
C PRO A 217 18.38 -1.32 -2.94
N ALA A 218 17.83 -2.52 -3.05
CA ALA A 218 17.54 -3.41 -1.92
C ALA A 218 18.77 -3.77 -1.05
N SER A 219 19.97 -3.68 -1.61
CA SER A 219 21.23 -4.01 -0.93
C SER A 219 21.74 -2.94 0.02
N LEU A 220 21.08 -1.77 0.12
CA LEU A 220 21.47 -0.72 1.07
C LEU A 220 21.16 -1.21 2.51
N PRO A 221 22.17 -1.32 3.40
CA PRO A 221 21.96 -1.83 4.76
C PRO A 221 21.22 -0.83 5.65
N GLU A 222 20.90 -1.23 6.88
CA GLU A 222 20.28 -0.34 7.87
C GLU A 222 21.22 0.82 8.23
N GLY A 223 20.65 2.02 8.30
CA GLY A 223 21.43 3.21 8.57
C GLY A 223 20.68 4.49 8.25
N THR A 224 21.29 5.60 8.65
CA THR A 224 20.89 6.95 8.22
C THR A 224 21.99 7.47 7.33
N TYR A 225 21.61 7.99 6.16
CA TYR A 225 22.53 8.30 5.07
C TYR A 225 22.30 9.71 4.55
N ASP A 226 23.39 10.39 4.22
CA ASP A 226 23.37 11.64 3.48
C ASP A 226 22.98 11.36 2.02
N LEU A 227 22.17 12.23 1.43
CA LEU A 227 21.83 12.17 0.01
C LEU A 227 22.59 13.27 -0.74
N THR A 228 23.45 12.88 -1.68
CA THR A 228 24.23 13.81 -2.50
C THR A 228 23.78 13.74 -3.94
N VAL A 229 23.52 14.90 -4.53
CA VAL A 229 23.28 15.06 -5.97
C VAL A 229 24.52 15.73 -6.57
N THR A 230 24.98 15.25 -7.73
CA THR A 230 26.10 15.82 -8.47
C THR A 230 25.71 16.04 -9.93
N VAL A 231 25.95 17.25 -10.45
CA VAL A 231 25.68 17.62 -11.84
C VAL A 231 26.81 18.49 -12.37
N GLY A 232 27.47 18.06 -13.45
CA GLY A 232 28.53 18.86 -14.11
C GLY A 232 29.69 19.28 -13.19
N GLY A 233 30.02 18.46 -12.17
CA GLY A 233 31.08 18.76 -11.20
C GLY A 233 30.62 19.54 -9.95
N VAL A 234 29.39 20.04 -9.92
CA VAL A 234 28.80 20.70 -8.75
C VAL A 234 28.03 19.67 -7.92
N SER A 235 28.19 19.70 -6.59
CA SER A 235 27.50 18.80 -5.65
C SER A 235 26.69 19.55 -4.61
N ALA A 236 25.59 18.95 -4.18
CA ALA A 236 24.76 19.42 -3.08
C ALA A 236 24.31 18.21 -2.26
N THR A 237 24.34 18.34 -0.94
CA THR A 237 24.10 17.24 0.00
C THR A 237 22.99 17.61 0.97
N LEU A 238 22.05 16.69 1.16
CA LEU A 238 21.05 16.69 2.22
C LEU A 238 21.52 15.73 3.34
N PRO A 239 22.06 16.26 4.45
CA PRO A 239 22.56 15.43 5.55
C PRO A 239 21.44 14.62 6.21
N GLY A 240 21.67 13.34 6.46
CA GLY A 240 20.69 12.42 7.03
C GLY A 240 19.38 12.33 6.25
N GLY A 241 19.43 12.63 4.95
CA GLY A 241 18.24 12.75 4.10
C GLY A 241 17.45 11.45 3.94
N PHE A 242 18.09 10.29 4.08
CA PHE A 242 17.45 9.00 3.86
C PHE A 242 17.77 7.97 4.94
N LYS A 243 16.77 7.18 5.33
CA LYS A 243 16.89 6.15 6.37
C LYS A 243 16.48 4.77 5.87
N VAL A 244 17.26 3.75 6.20
CA VAL A 244 16.88 2.34 6.02
C VAL A 244 16.67 1.73 7.39
N VAL A 245 15.52 1.09 7.60
CA VAL A 245 15.16 0.45 8.87
C VAL A 245 14.80 -1.02 8.67
N ALA A 246 14.91 -1.82 9.73
CA ALA A 246 14.37 -3.17 9.76
C ALA A 246 12.86 -3.18 9.48
N LYS A 247 12.37 -4.23 8.80
CA LYS A 247 10.93 -4.49 8.74
C LYS A 247 10.42 -4.82 10.15
N PRO A 248 9.24 -4.33 10.53
CA PRO A 248 8.68 -4.62 11.83
C PRO A 248 8.29 -6.11 11.90
N MET A 249 8.57 -6.74 13.04
CA MET A 249 8.30 -8.16 13.24
C MET A 249 6.79 -8.45 13.16
N PRO A 250 6.33 -9.49 12.44
CA PRO A 250 4.94 -9.91 12.45
C PRO A 250 4.55 -10.36 13.85
N ARG A 251 3.27 -10.29 14.19
CA ARG A 251 2.75 -10.87 15.44
C ARG A 251 1.37 -11.42 15.21
N ILE A 252 1.15 -12.66 15.64
CA ILE A 252 -0.18 -13.27 15.66
C ILE A 252 -0.80 -12.99 17.03
N SER A 253 -2.00 -12.42 17.06
CA SER A 253 -2.78 -12.21 18.28
C SER A 253 -3.84 -13.30 18.47
N ARG A 254 -4.47 -13.75 17.38
CA ARG A 254 -5.53 -14.77 17.41
C ARG A 254 -5.73 -15.41 16.03
N ILE A 255 -6.24 -16.64 16.01
CA ILE A 255 -6.67 -17.34 14.79
C ILE A 255 -8.14 -17.76 14.96
N ILE A 256 -8.97 -17.57 13.92
CA ILE A 256 -10.41 -17.84 13.96
C ILE A 256 -10.85 -18.58 12.70
N PRO A 257 -11.41 -19.81 12.82
CA PRO A 257 -11.30 -20.70 13.98
C PRO A 257 -9.83 -21.09 14.23
N ASN A 258 -9.46 -21.43 15.47
CA ASN A 258 -8.12 -21.93 15.82
C ASN A 258 -8.00 -23.47 15.75
N LYS A 259 -8.96 -24.12 15.09
CA LYS A 259 -9.03 -25.56 14.92
C LYS A 259 -9.72 -25.94 13.62
N ALA A 260 -9.27 -27.02 13.01
CA ALA A 260 -9.85 -27.58 11.80
C ALA A 260 -9.67 -29.10 11.79
N PRO A 261 -10.57 -29.87 11.17
CA PRO A 261 -10.36 -31.31 10.96
C PRO A 261 -9.38 -31.55 9.80
N ASN A 262 -8.68 -32.68 9.84
CA ASN A 262 -7.63 -33.00 8.86
C ASN A 262 -8.11 -33.56 7.51
N ASP A 263 -9.40 -33.73 7.30
CA ASP A 263 -9.99 -34.36 6.12
C ASP A 263 -10.64 -33.38 5.13
N GLN A 264 -10.66 -32.07 5.44
CA GLN A 264 -11.22 -31.03 4.57
C GLN A 264 -10.38 -29.75 4.58
N VAL A 265 -10.57 -28.91 3.56
CA VAL A 265 -10.02 -27.55 3.54
C VAL A 265 -10.85 -26.66 4.47
N THR A 266 -10.21 -25.85 5.31
CA THR A 266 -10.89 -24.94 6.24
C THR A 266 -10.36 -23.52 6.09
N SER A 267 -11.24 -22.56 5.78
CA SER A 267 -10.90 -21.14 5.78
C SER A 267 -10.74 -20.61 7.21
N ILE A 268 -9.68 -19.86 7.45
CA ILE A 268 -9.35 -19.24 8.74
C ILE A 268 -8.97 -17.78 8.53
N VAL A 269 -9.12 -16.99 9.59
CA VAL A 269 -8.64 -15.61 9.69
C VAL A 269 -7.55 -15.55 10.74
N ILE A 270 -6.39 -15.04 10.37
CA ILE A 270 -5.25 -14.81 11.27
C ILE A 270 -5.21 -13.33 11.59
N LEU A 271 -5.42 -12.98 12.85
CA LEU A 271 -5.41 -11.61 13.35
C LEU A 271 -4.06 -11.30 14.01
N GLY A 272 -3.59 -10.07 13.84
CA GLY A 272 -2.25 -9.72 14.26
C GLY A 272 -1.84 -8.28 13.99
N SER A 273 -0.54 -8.08 13.87
CA SER A 273 0.08 -6.81 13.46
C SER A 273 1.27 -7.08 12.55
N ASN A 274 1.56 -6.13 11.65
CA ASN A 274 2.65 -6.22 10.67
C ASN A 274 2.53 -7.46 9.76
N LEU A 275 1.31 -7.87 9.45
CA LEU A 275 1.01 -8.98 8.54
C LEU A 275 1.07 -8.49 7.08
N MET A 276 2.28 -8.13 6.65
CA MET A 276 2.51 -7.50 5.34
C MET A 276 2.20 -8.45 4.18
N GLU A 277 1.82 -7.87 3.04
CA GLU A 277 1.70 -8.61 1.79
C GLU A 277 3.01 -9.34 1.44
N GLY A 278 2.89 -10.58 0.96
CA GLY A 278 4.03 -11.47 0.73
C GLY A 278 4.50 -12.24 1.97
N SER A 279 3.86 -12.08 3.14
CA SER A 279 4.17 -12.91 4.31
C SER A 279 3.76 -14.37 4.08
N ILE A 280 4.62 -15.32 4.41
CA ILE A 280 4.34 -16.75 4.34
C ILE A 280 3.78 -17.23 5.68
N VAL A 281 2.67 -17.97 5.65
CA VAL A 281 2.08 -18.58 6.85
C VAL A 281 2.27 -20.09 6.83
N LYS A 282 2.65 -20.68 7.98
CA LYS A 282 2.77 -22.12 8.16
C LYS A 282 2.04 -22.61 9.42
N ILE A 283 1.42 -23.78 9.32
CA ILE A 283 0.95 -24.58 10.47
C ILE A 283 1.89 -25.78 10.61
N GLY A 284 2.68 -25.79 11.68
CA GLY A 284 3.81 -26.71 11.79
C GLY A 284 4.79 -26.54 10.62
N THR A 285 4.93 -27.58 9.80
CA THR A 285 5.78 -27.57 8.60
C THR A 285 5.03 -27.22 7.31
N VAL A 286 3.69 -27.19 7.34
CA VAL A 286 2.83 -27.03 6.15
C VAL A 286 2.60 -25.55 5.87
N ALA A 287 2.92 -25.10 4.66
CA ALA A 287 2.61 -23.74 4.21
C ALA A 287 1.15 -23.63 3.77
N LEU A 288 0.49 -22.55 4.16
CA LEU A 288 -0.90 -22.27 3.79
C LEU A 288 -0.98 -21.62 2.40
N GLY A 289 -2.08 -21.88 1.69
CA GLY A 289 -2.40 -21.30 0.40
C GLY A 289 -3.49 -20.23 0.49
N ASN A 290 -3.80 -19.60 -0.65
CA ASN A 290 -4.89 -18.63 -0.80
C ASN A 290 -4.85 -17.50 0.24
N LEU A 291 -3.65 -16.97 0.50
CA LEU A 291 -3.45 -15.88 1.45
C LEU A 291 -3.99 -14.57 0.87
N VAL A 292 -4.91 -13.94 1.58
CA VAL A 292 -5.42 -12.60 1.28
C VAL A 292 -5.09 -11.67 2.44
N TYR A 293 -4.29 -10.64 2.19
CA TYR A 293 -3.78 -9.72 3.19
C TYR A 293 -4.68 -8.48 3.28
N SER A 294 -4.98 -8.04 4.51
CA SER A 294 -5.67 -6.76 4.69
C SER A 294 -4.73 -5.58 4.42
N GLY A 295 -5.27 -4.50 3.86
CA GLY A 295 -4.49 -3.28 3.57
C GLY A 295 -3.99 -2.53 4.81
N ASP A 296 -4.50 -2.85 5.99
CA ASP A 296 -4.05 -2.32 7.29
C ASP A 296 -3.02 -3.23 7.99
N TYR A 297 -2.63 -4.35 7.37
CA TYR A 297 -1.65 -5.32 7.87
C TYR A 297 -2.04 -5.97 9.21
N MET A 298 -3.34 -6.02 9.52
CA MET A 298 -3.87 -6.60 10.77
C MET A 298 -4.49 -7.98 10.60
N SER A 299 -4.79 -8.42 9.38
CA SER A 299 -5.34 -9.75 9.13
C SER A 299 -4.84 -10.42 7.86
N ILE A 300 -4.80 -11.75 7.90
CA ILE A 300 -4.62 -12.62 6.74
C ILE A 300 -5.76 -13.62 6.72
N ASP A 301 -6.54 -13.63 5.65
CA ASP A 301 -7.43 -14.76 5.36
C ASP A 301 -6.59 -15.86 4.70
N ALA A 302 -6.76 -17.10 5.15
CA ALA A 302 -5.95 -18.22 4.71
C ALA A 302 -6.79 -19.51 4.65
N GLU A 303 -6.31 -20.49 3.90
CA GLU A 303 -6.91 -21.83 3.88
C GLU A 303 -5.96 -22.87 4.48
N VAL A 304 -6.47 -23.62 5.45
CA VAL A 304 -5.83 -24.80 6.00
C VAL A 304 -6.14 -25.98 5.09
N PRO A 305 -5.14 -26.61 4.44
CA PRO A 305 -5.38 -27.74 3.57
C PRO A 305 -5.75 -29.00 4.37
N ALA A 306 -6.44 -29.94 3.71
CA ALA A 306 -6.61 -31.30 4.22
C ALA A 306 -5.26 -32.05 4.27
N GLY A 307 -5.19 -33.13 5.05
CA GLY A 307 -4.05 -34.04 5.13
C GLY A 307 -3.01 -33.70 6.19
N ILE A 308 -3.17 -32.61 6.95
CA ILE A 308 -2.31 -32.33 8.11
C ILE A 308 -2.63 -33.35 9.21
N PRO A 309 -1.68 -34.14 9.76
CA PRO A 309 -2.00 -35.10 10.81
C PRO A 309 -2.71 -34.47 12.01
N ALA A 310 -3.51 -35.26 12.74
CA ALA A 310 -4.17 -34.75 13.94
C ALA A 310 -3.11 -34.40 15.01
N GLY A 311 -3.26 -33.24 15.64
CA GLY A 311 -2.28 -32.75 16.60
C GLY A 311 -2.41 -31.26 16.89
N VAL A 312 -1.59 -30.78 17.83
CA VAL A 312 -1.47 -29.35 18.17
C VAL A 312 -0.20 -28.82 17.51
N TYR A 313 -0.34 -27.76 16.73
CA TYR A 313 0.73 -27.20 15.92
C TYR A 313 1.02 -25.74 16.28
N PRO A 314 2.30 -25.31 16.23
CA PRO A 314 2.60 -23.89 16.20
C PRO A 314 2.15 -23.29 14.87
N VAL A 315 1.81 -22.00 14.90
CA VAL A 315 1.56 -21.22 13.67
C VAL A 315 2.66 -20.18 13.52
N LYS A 316 3.33 -20.21 12.37
CA LYS A 316 4.45 -19.33 12.06
C LYS A 316 4.09 -18.40 10.91
N VAL A 317 4.31 -17.11 11.10
CA VAL A 317 4.28 -16.10 10.03
C VAL A 317 5.70 -15.64 9.77
N ILE A 318 6.12 -15.67 8.52
CA ILE A 318 7.41 -15.18 8.03
C ILE A 318 7.11 -13.98 7.13
N GLY A 319 7.50 -12.79 7.57
CA GLY A 319 7.33 -11.58 6.80
C GLY A 319 8.28 -11.52 5.59
N PRO A 320 8.03 -10.62 4.63
CA PRO A 320 8.76 -10.54 3.38
C PRO A 320 10.24 -10.18 3.54
N GLY A 321 10.68 -9.64 4.68
CA GLY A 321 12.10 -9.41 4.97
C GLY A 321 12.81 -10.59 5.65
N GLY A 322 12.10 -11.68 5.92
CA GLY A 322 12.62 -12.86 6.62
C GLY A 322 12.39 -12.85 8.13
N GLU A 323 11.93 -11.74 8.70
CA GLU A 323 11.44 -11.67 10.08
C GLU A 323 10.34 -12.71 10.30
N ALA A 324 10.33 -13.38 11.46
CA ALA A 324 9.37 -14.45 11.70
C ALA A 324 8.87 -14.44 13.14
N PHE A 325 7.58 -14.69 13.30
CA PHE A 325 6.94 -14.87 14.60
C PHE A 325 6.22 -16.22 14.63
N GLU A 326 6.30 -16.89 15.77
CA GLU A 326 5.68 -18.18 15.99
C GLU A 326 4.76 -18.11 17.20
N LEU A 327 3.49 -18.47 16.99
CA LEU A 327 2.52 -18.70 18.04
C LEU A 327 2.55 -20.19 18.41
N SER A 328 3.19 -20.50 19.53
CA SER A 328 3.22 -21.85 20.09
C SER A 328 1.81 -22.38 20.34
N ALA A 329 1.56 -23.64 19.93
CA ALA A 329 0.24 -24.27 20.04
C ALA A 329 -0.91 -23.41 19.46
N GLY A 330 -0.63 -22.62 18.42
CA GLY A 330 -1.58 -21.67 17.84
C GLY A 330 -2.75 -22.31 17.10
N PHE A 331 -2.64 -23.58 16.69
CA PHE A 331 -3.68 -24.26 15.93
C PHE A 331 -3.82 -25.74 16.31
N THR A 332 -5.06 -26.22 16.43
CA THR A 332 -5.35 -27.64 16.69
C THR A 332 -5.96 -28.30 15.46
N VAL A 333 -5.25 -29.26 14.88
CA VAL A 333 -5.79 -30.12 13.84
C VAL A 333 -6.47 -31.31 14.52
N LEU A 334 -7.78 -31.41 14.32
CA LEU A 334 -8.59 -32.49 14.85
C LEU A 334 -8.51 -33.68 13.89
N GLN A 335 -8.55 -34.89 14.46
CA GLN A 335 -8.78 -36.07 13.65
C GLN A 335 -10.15 -35.92 12.99
N GLY A 336 -10.15 -35.78 11.67
CA GLY A 336 -11.35 -35.95 10.85
C GLY A 336 -11.88 -37.35 11.10
N HIS A 337 -13.10 -37.43 11.64
CA HIS A 337 -13.76 -38.70 11.81
C HIS A 337 -14.61 -38.91 10.55
N ALA A 338 -14.17 -39.84 9.71
CA ALA A 338 -15.04 -40.45 8.73
C ALA A 338 -16.10 -41.24 9.50
N GLU A 339 -17.24 -40.61 9.79
CA GLU A 339 -18.39 -41.37 10.24
C GLU A 339 -18.88 -42.20 9.08
N THR A 340 -19.03 -43.50 9.30
CA THR A 340 -19.42 -44.40 8.22
C THR A 340 -20.81 -44.93 8.44
N MET A 341 -21.61 -44.89 7.38
CA MET A 341 -22.95 -45.45 7.35
C MET A 341 -22.96 -46.62 6.39
N ASN A 342 -23.49 -47.74 6.84
CA ASN A 342 -23.74 -48.89 5.98
C ASN A 342 -25.16 -48.79 5.42
N LEU A 343 -25.30 -48.91 4.11
CA LEU A 343 -26.57 -48.96 3.41
C LEU A 343 -26.88 -50.37 2.95
N VAL A 344 -28.14 -50.76 3.12
CA VAL A 344 -28.70 -51.94 2.45
C VAL A 344 -29.43 -51.51 1.19
N CYS A 345 -29.64 -52.44 0.26
CA CYS A 345 -30.54 -52.19 -0.87
C CYS A 345 -31.98 -51.98 -0.36
N GLY A 346 -32.66 -50.97 -0.88
CA GLY A 346 -33.98 -50.55 -0.43
C GLY A 346 -33.94 -49.49 0.67
N LEU A 347 -34.79 -49.67 1.68
CA LEU A 347 -35.12 -48.62 2.64
C LEU A 347 -34.07 -48.48 3.75
N ASN A 348 -33.57 -47.26 3.95
CA ASN A 348 -32.64 -46.90 5.00
C ASN A 348 -33.15 -45.66 5.74
N PHE A 349 -33.31 -45.74 7.06
CA PHE A 349 -33.60 -44.59 7.91
C PHE A 349 -32.30 -44.03 8.44
N ILE A 350 -31.89 -42.88 7.92
CA ILE A 350 -30.54 -42.37 8.09
C ILE A 350 -30.50 -41.04 8.84
N ALA A 351 -29.35 -40.77 9.44
CA ALA A 351 -29.00 -39.47 10.00
C ALA A 351 -27.76 -38.93 9.28
N TYR A 352 -27.63 -37.61 9.16
CA TYR A 352 -26.34 -37.02 8.77
C TYR A 352 -25.42 -37.05 10.01
N PRO A 353 -24.34 -37.88 10.04
CA PRO A 353 -23.69 -38.26 11.29
C PRO A 353 -22.62 -37.25 11.76
N VAL A 354 -22.23 -36.32 10.88
CA VAL A 354 -21.29 -35.24 11.15
C VAL A 354 -22.01 -33.90 11.12
N VAL A 355 -21.37 -32.82 11.57
CA VAL A 355 -21.93 -31.47 11.46
C VAL A 355 -22.16 -31.14 9.98
N ALA A 356 -23.42 -30.98 9.59
CA ALA A 356 -23.81 -30.56 8.25
C ALA A 356 -23.18 -29.20 7.90
N PRO A 357 -22.60 -29.05 6.69
CA PRO A 357 -22.11 -27.75 6.24
C PRO A 357 -23.21 -26.69 6.26
N LYS A 358 -22.82 -25.42 6.41
CA LYS A 358 -23.79 -24.31 6.41
C LYS A 358 -24.46 -24.23 5.05
N SER A 359 -25.79 -24.16 5.04
CA SER A 359 -26.62 -24.12 3.82
C SER A 359 -26.50 -25.37 2.93
N TYR A 360 -26.13 -26.53 3.50
CA TYR A 360 -26.07 -27.80 2.78
C TYR A 360 -27.47 -28.32 2.47
N MET A 361 -27.76 -28.58 1.20
CA MET A 361 -29.10 -28.96 0.76
C MET A 361 -29.15 -30.40 0.25
N SER A 362 -30.36 -30.94 0.08
CA SER A 362 -30.58 -32.32 -0.37
C SER A 362 -30.02 -32.58 -1.76
N TYR A 363 -30.02 -31.57 -2.64
CA TYR A 363 -29.38 -31.68 -3.96
C TYR A 363 -27.88 -31.91 -3.82
N ASP A 364 -27.20 -31.12 -2.97
CA ASP A 364 -25.77 -31.27 -2.70
C ASP A 364 -25.47 -32.66 -2.13
N PHE A 365 -26.28 -33.11 -1.18
CA PHE A 365 -26.13 -34.42 -0.55
C PHE A 365 -26.18 -35.57 -1.58
N ILE A 366 -27.22 -35.60 -2.42
CA ILE A 366 -27.34 -36.69 -3.39
C ILE A 366 -26.24 -36.64 -4.46
N THR A 367 -25.77 -35.46 -4.86
CA THR A 367 -24.67 -35.33 -5.82
C THR A 367 -23.31 -35.70 -5.25
N ASN A 368 -23.09 -35.47 -3.95
CA ASN A 368 -21.79 -35.72 -3.33
C ASN A 368 -21.58 -37.20 -2.99
N TYR A 369 -22.65 -37.93 -2.68
CA TYR A 369 -22.56 -39.30 -2.17
C TYR A 369 -23.19 -40.35 -3.08
N PHE A 370 -23.98 -39.95 -4.07
CA PHE A 370 -24.76 -40.89 -4.88
C PHE A 370 -24.76 -40.53 -6.37
N SER A 371 -25.32 -41.44 -7.16
CA SER A 371 -25.61 -41.26 -8.56
C SER A 371 -27.01 -41.81 -8.89
N PRO A 372 -27.56 -41.56 -10.09
CA PRO A 372 -28.83 -42.13 -10.52
C PRO A 372 -28.88 -43.67 -10.47
N GLN A 373 -27.72 -44.33 -10.49
CA GLN A 373 -27.58 -45.78 -10.42
C GLN A 373 -27.54 -46.32 -8.98
N THR A 374 -27.09 -45.53 -8.02
CA THR A 374 -26.91 -45.99 -6.62
C THR A 374 -28.04 -45.54 -5.70
N LEU A 375 -28.71 -44.43 -6.01
CA LEU A 375 -29.81 -43.89 -5.23
C LEU A 375 -31.08 -43.76 -6.08
N ASP A 376 -32.21 -44.10 -5.48
CA ASP A 376 -33.52 -43.79 -6.02
C ASP A 376 -34.00 -42.42 -5.56
N SER A 377 -34.15 -42.24 -4.24
CA SER A 377 -34.74 -41.04 -3.67
C SER A 377 -34.31 -40.79 -2.22
N LEU A 378 -34.29 -39.52 -1.83
CA LEU A 378 -34.08 -39.04 -0.47
C LEU A 378 -35.31 -38.25 -0.02
N TRP A 379 -35.85 -38.58 1.15
CA TRP A 379 -37.05 -37.97 1.67
C TRP A 379 -36.83 -37.35 3.05
N TYR A 380 -37.54 -36.26 3.30
CA TYR A 380 -37.62 -35.59 4.58
C TYR A 380 -39.08 -35.40 4.99
N TYR A 381 -39.38 -35.65 6.27
CA TYR A 381 -40.71 -35.47 6.82
C TYR A 381 -40.83 -34.13 7.53
N LYS A 382 -41.66 -33.24 6.98
CA LYS A 382 -41.96 -31.92 7.54
C LYS A 382 -43.05 -32.04 8.60
N ASN A 383 -42.64 -32.23 9.86
CA ASN A 383 -43.56 -32.46 10.99
C ASN A 383 -44.70 -31.43 11.10
N LEU A 384 -44.40 -30.14 10.87
CA LEU A 384 -45.40 -29.06 11.01
C LEU A 384 -46.44 -29.05 9.89
N ASP A 385 -46.06 -29.52 8.70
CA ASP A 385 -46.93 -29.55 7.52
C ASP A 385 -47.59 -30.93 7.32
N ASP A 386 -47.18 -31.93 8.11
CA ASP A 386 -47.55 -33.35 7.96
C ASP A 386 -47.34 -33.86 6.52
N GLN A 387 -46.20 -33.50 5.93
CA GLN A 387 -45.89 -33.79 4.53
C GLN A 387 -44.50 -34.40 4.36
N TRP A 388 -44.41 -35.35 3.44
CA TRP A 388 -43.15 -35.84 2.91
C TRP A 388 -42.73 -35.00 1.73
N VAL A 389 -41.49 -34.53 1.74
CA VAL A 389 -40.82 -33.93 0.59
C VAL A 389 -39.72 -34.84 0.09
N VAL A 390 -39.46 -34.78 -1.22
CA VAL A 390 -38.58 -35.75 -1.88
C VAL A 390 -37.63 -35.10 -2.86
N THR A 391 -36.38 -35.54 -2.81
CA THR A 391 -35.35 -35.28 -3.82
C THR A 391 -35.05 -36.57 -4.56
N TYR A 392 -34.98 -36.51 -5.89
CA TYR A 392 -34.69 -37.65 -6.76
C TYR A 392 -33.91 -37.20 -8.00
N TRP A 393 -33.52 -38.13 -8.87
CA TRP A 393 -32.85 -37.84 -10.13
C TRP A 393 -33.86 -37.75 -11.28
N ASP A 394 -33.81 -36.69 -12.07
CA ASP A 394 -34.63 -36.59 -13.28
C ASP A 394 -34.12 -37.50 -14.41
N SER A 395 -34.82 -37.47 -15.55
CA SER A 395 -34.45 -38.24 -16.75
C SER A 395 -33.07 -37.91 -17.33
N GLN A 396 -32.50 -36.75 -16.98
CA GLN A 396 -31.18 -36.29 -17.43
C GLN A 396 -30.08 -36.62 -16.40
N GLY A 397 -30.43 -37.22 -15.27
CA GLY A 397 -29.51 -37.53 -14.18
C GLY A 397 -29.15 -36.32 -13.33
N LEU A 398 -29.97 -35.27 -13.32
CA LEU A 398 -29.82 -34.11 -12.45
C LEU A 398 -30.74 -34.21 -11.22
N PRO A 399 -30.35 -33.65 -10.06
CA PRO A 399 -31.22 -33.53 -8.91
C PRO A 399 -32.52 -32.78 -9.26
N SER A 400 -33.65 -33.31 -8.80
CA SER A 400 -34.99 -32.78 -9.03
C SER A 400 -35.90 -33.06 -7.83
N GLY A 401 -37.12 -32.52 -7.87
CA GLY A 401 -38.06 -32.52 -6.74
C GLY A 401 -37.79 -31.38 -5.76
N ASP A 402 -38.12 -31.57 -4.48
CA ASP A 402 -37.88 -30.58 -3.43
C ASP A 402 -36.38 -30.47 -3.09
N ASN A 403 -35.91 -29.26 -2.81
CA ASN A 403 -34.56 -29.01 -2.31
C ASN A 403 -34.61 -28.52 -0.86
N PHE A 404 -34.44 -29.44 0.09
CA PHE A 404 -34.57 -29.17 1.53
C PHE A 404 -33.21 -29.16 2.21
N ALA A 405 -33.09 -28.43 3.32
CA ALA A 405 -31.85 -28.36 4.08
C ALA A 405 -31.52 -29.69 4.75
N ILE A 406 -30.24 -30.05 4.74
CA ILE A 406 -29.70 -31.14 5.56
C ILE A 406 -29.23 -30.55 6.88
N GLU A 407 -29.98 -30.84 7.93
CA GLU A 407 -29.76 -30.33 9.28
C GLU A 407 -29.33 -31.45 10.26
N ASN A 408 -28.53 -31.04 11.24
CA ASN A 408 -28.11 -31.89 12.35
C ASN A 408 -29.30 -32.30 13.23
N GLY A 409 -29.34 -33.56 13.67
CA GLY A 409 -30.40 -34.08 14.54
C GLY A 409 -31.74 -34.38 13.82
N LYS A 410 -31.85 -34.08 12.52
CA LYS A 410 -32.97 -34.53 11.69
C LYS A 410 -32.68 -35.89 11.08
N GLY A 411 -33.72 -36.70 10.90
CA GLY A 411 -33.64 -37.96 10.19
C GLY A 411 -34.17 -37.84 8.76
N TYR A 412 -33.70 -38.74 7.90
CA TYR A 412 -34.08 -38.82 6.49
C TYR A 412 -34.37 -40.26 6.11
N LEU A 413 -35.28 -40.42 5.14
CA LEU A 413 -35.54 -41.70 4.51
C LEU A 413 -34.74 -41.78 3.22
N LEU A 414 -33.92 -42.80 3.06
CA LEU A 414 -33.09 -43.01 1.89
C LEU A 414 -33.45 -44.33 1.23
N TYR A 415 -33.83 -44.29 -0.04
CA TYR A 415 -34.08 -45.49 -0.83
C TYR A 415 -32.88 -45.77 -1.74
N SER A 416 -32.04 -46.72 -1.32
CA SER A 416 -30.82 -47.10 -2.04
C SER A 416 -31.12 -48.16 -3.09
N LYS A 417 -30.53 -48.05 -4.28
CA LYS A 417 -30.60 -49.09 -5.33
C LYS A 417 -29.53 -50.17 -5.16
N THR A 418 -28.50 -49.88 -4.35
CA THR A 418 -27.36 -50.76 -4.12
C THR A 418 -27.02 -50.81 -2.63
N GLU A 419 -26.41 -51.91 -2.18
CA GLU A 419 -25.71 -51.92 -0.90
C GLU A 419 -24.44 -51.08 -0.98
N GLY A 420 -23.98 -50.53 0.14
CA GLY A 420 -22.76 -49.73 0.13
C GLY A 420 -22.37 -49.20 1.49
N LYS A 421 -21.20 -48.57 1.54
CA LYS A 421 -20.70 -47.89 2.72
C LYS A 421 -20.35 -46.45 2.34
N ILE A 422 -20.97 -45.49 3.02
CA ILE A 422 -20.71 -44.07 2.82
C ILE A 422 -19.83 -43.58 3.95
N SER A 423 -18.87 -42.72 3.60
CA SER A 423 -17.98 -42.05 4.53
C SER A 423 -18.31 -40.58 4.55
N PHE A 424 -18.67 -40.07 5.73
CA PHE A 424 -18.97 -38.67 5.98
C PHE A 424 -17.77 -38.01 6.64
N PRO A 425 -16.98 -37.20 5.92
CA PRO A 425 -15.89 -36.44 6.52
C PRO A 425 -16.46 -35.33 7.40
N GLY A 426 -15.87 -35.10 8.57
CA GLY A 426 -16.29 -34.03 9.48
C GLY A 426 -16.20 -34.36 10.96
N LEU A 427 -16.66 -33.42 11.78
CA LEU A 427 -16.81 -33.63 13.22
C LEU A 427 -18.14 -34.30 13.50
N ALA A 428 -18.17 -35.29 14.38
CA ALA A 428 -19.42 -35.88 14.87
C ALA A 428 -20.38 -34.77 15.30
N SER A 429 -21.64 -34.85 14.86
CA SER A 429 -22.60 -33.78 15.13
C SER A 429 -23.00 -33.76 16.61
N PRO A 430 -22.75 -32.66 17.37
CA PRO A 430 -23.57 -32.37 18.53
C PRO A 430 -24.93 -31.89 18.02
N PHE A 431 -26.03 -32.19 18.70
CA PHE A 431 -27.32 -31.62 18.29
C PHE A 431 -28.29 -31.34 19.43
N GLU A 432 -28.92 -30.18 19.29
CA GLU A 432 -30.18 -29.83 19.91
C GLU A 432 -31.25 -30.00 18.82
N THR A 433 -32.30 -30.76 19.07
CA THR A 433 -33.42 -30.89 18.13
C THR A 433 -34.73 -30.59 18.83
N GLN A 434 -35.61 -29.89 18.13
CA GLN A 434 -36.96 -29.66 18.61
C GLN A 434 -37.86 -30.82 18.20
N LEU A 435 -38.47 -31.45 19.20
CA LEU A 435 -39.50 -32.45 19.00
C LEU A 435 -40.86 -31.78 19.07
N TYR A 436 -41.66 -31.97 18.03
CA TYR A 436 -43.02 -31.45 17.93
C TYR A 436 -44.03 -32.52 18.34
N ARG A 437 -45.21 -32.11 18.78
CA ARG A 437 -46.34 -33.02 18.96
C ARG A 437 -46.61 -33.78 17.66
N GLY A 438 -46.85 -35.08 17.77
CA GLY A 438 -47.04 -35.97 16.64
C GLY A 438 -45.77 -36.77 16.31
N VAL A 439 -45.59 -37.07 15.03
CA VAL A 439 -44.45 -37.86 14.53
C VAL A 439 -43.25 -36.94 14.35
N ASN A 440 -42.06 -37.43 14.71
CA ASN A 440 -40.79 -36.78 14.44
C ASN A 440 -39.83 -37.80 13.86
N LEU A 441 -39.22 -37.49 12.72
CA LEU A 441 -38.10 -38.28 12.19
C LEU A 441 -36.78 -37.63 12.61
N VAL A 442 -36.10 -38.24 13.58
CA VAL A 442 -34.93 -37.64 14.26
C VAL A 442 -33.85 -38.67 14.54
N SER A 443 -32.61 -38.21 14.69
CA SER A 443 -31.49 -39.05 15.10
C SER A 443 -31.13 -38.82 16.56
N PHE A 444 -30.40 -39.79 17.14
CA PHE A 444 -29.94 -39.73 18.53
C PHE A 444 -28.45 -40.08 18.60
N ASN A 445 -27.65 -39.27 19.32
CA ASN A 445 -26.25 -39.57 19.54
C ASN A 445 -26.12 -40.20 20.93
N PRO A 446 -25.80 -41.50 21.03
CA PRO A 446 -25.63 -42.13 22.33
C PRO A 446 -24.43 -41.52 23.06
N PRO A 447 -24.46 -41.42 24.41
CA PRO A 447 -23.32 -40.91 25.17
C PRO A 447 -22.06 -41.72 24.88
N SER A 448 -20.94 -41.04 24.60
CA SER A 448 -19.67 -41.69 24.25
C SER A 448 -19.13 -42.61 25.37
N SER A 449 -19.49 -42.33 26.62
CA SER A 449 -19.17 -43.15 27.78
C SER A 449 -20.06 -44.39 27.93
N PHE A 450 -21.10 -44.55 27.10
CA PHE A 450 -22.08 -45.61 27.24
C PHE A 450 -22.41 -46.30 25.89
N PRO A 451 -21.55 -47.26 25.46
CA PRO A 451 -21.60 -47.84 24.11
C PRO A 451 -22.81 -48.76 23.85
N ASN A 452 -23.56 -49.14 24.89
CA ASN A 452 -24.78 -49.97 24.78
C ASN A 452 -26.04 -49.18 25.08
N TYR A 453 -26.08 -47.88 24.74
CA TYR A 453 -27.27 -47.06 24.95
C TYR A 453 -28.45 -47.58 24.11
N THR A 454 -29.55 -47.87 24.78
CA THR A 454 -30.71 -48.52 24.16
C THR A 454 -31.95 -47.62 24.13
N SER A 455 -32.94 -48.04 23.34
CA SER A 455 -34.28 -47.44 23.30
C SER A 455 -34.94 -47.32 24.68
N TYR A 456 -34.67 -48.27 25.58
CA TYR A 456 -35.15 -48.22 26.96
C TYR A 456 -34.49 -47.07 27.73
N ASP A 457 -33.18 -46.91 27.59
CA ASP A 457 -32.42 -45.83 28.25
C ASP A 457 -32.87 -44.45 27.73
N LEU A 458 -33.12 -44.34 26.42
CA LEU A 458 -33.62 -43.12 25.80
C LEU A 458 -35.02 -42.75 26.25
N ILE A 459 -35.96 -43.70 26.25
CA ILE A 459 -37.32 -43.43 26.76
C ILE A 459 -37.27 -43.08 28.25
N GLN A 460 -36.48 -43.79 29.04
CA GLN A 460 -36.32 -43.46 30.47
C GLN A 460 -35.76 -42.06 30.67
N TYR A 461 -34.74 -41.68 29.90
CA TYR A 461 -34.18 -40.34 29.93
C TYR A 461 -35.23 -39.27 29.62
N MET A 462 -36.01 -39.48 28.55
CA MET A 462 -37.08 -38.55 28.15
C MET A 462 -38.16 -38.45 29.23
N LEU A 463 -38.63 -39.58 29.77
CA LEU A 463 -39.65 -39.61 30.83
C LEU A 463 -39.18 -38.95 32.13
N ASN A 464 -37.93 -39.18 32.55
CA ASN A 464 -37.33 -38.55 33.72
C ASN A 464 -37.31 -37.02 33.61
N ARG A 465 -37.12 -36.50 32.38
CA ARG A 465 -37.20 -35.07 32.07
C ARG A 465 -38.63 -34.57 31.81
N GLN A 466 -39.64 -35.37 32.12
CA GLN A 466 -41.07 -35.07 31.96
C GLN A 466 -41.54 -34.92 30.50
N PHE A 467 -40.82 -35.50 29.54
CA PHE A 467 -41.25 -35.49 28.14
C PHE A 467 -42.43 -36.45 27.96
N LYS A 468 -43.45 -36.03 27.21
CA LYS A 468 -44.62 -36.90 26.91
C LYS A 468 -44.38 -37.73 25.65
N VAL A 469 -43.33 -38.56 25.68
CA VAL A 469 -43.05 -39.54 24.63
C VAL A 469 -44.06 -40.69 24.69
N VAL A 470 -44.63 -41.04 23.54
CA VAL A 470 -45.57 -42.17 23.37
C VAL A 470 -44.80 -43.42 22.98
N ALA A 471 -44.00 -43.33 21.92
CA ALA A 471 -43.22 -44.43 21.39
C ALA A 471 -42.01 -43.93 20.59
N ILE A 472 -41.01 -44.80 20.49
CA ILE A 472 -39.89 -44.69 19.55
C ILE A 472 -39.90 -45.95 18.69
N GLN A 473 -39.83 -45.76 17.37
CA GLN A 473 -39.75 -46.85 16.41
C GLN A 473 -38.44 -46.82 15.64
N ARG A 474 -37.88 -48.00 15.39
CA ARG A 474 -36.70 -48.23 14.56
C ARG A 474 -37.09 -49.16 13.42
N TYR A 475 -36.63 -48.83 12.21
CA TYR A 475 -36.69 -49.75 11.08
C TYR A 475 -35.40 -50.56 11.01
N GLU A 476 -35.47 -51.86 11.29
CA GLU A 476 -34.32 -52.76 11.21
C GLU A 476 -34.08 -53.14 9.74
N LYS A 477 -33.12 -52.46 9.12
CA LYS A 477 -32.88 -52.52 7.68
C LYS A 477 -32.52 -53.91 7.14
N ASP A 478 -31.86 -54.75 7.96
CA ASP A 478 -31.46 -56.10 7.55
C ASP A 478 -32.63 -57.09 7.49
N SER A 479 -33.62 -56.93 8.39
CA SER A 479 -34.79 -57.81 8.48
C SER A 479 -36.04 -57.23 7.82
N GLY A 480 -36.04 -55.93 7.54
CA GLY A 480 -37.21 -55.18 7.07
C GLY A 480 -38.31 -55.02 8.11
N ARG A 481 -38.01 -55.26 9.39
CA ARG A 481 -39.01 -55.23 10.47
C ARG A 481 -38.96 -53.92 11.26
N TRP A 482 -40.14 -53.51 11.72
CA TRP A 482 -40.27 -52.42 12.68
C TRP A 482 -40.08 -52.95 14.11
N GLN A 483 -39.24 -52.27 14.86
CA GLN A 483 -39.09 -52.46 16.31
C GLN A 483 -39.71 -51.24 17.02
N ILE A 484 -40.41 -51.47 18.13
CA ILE A 484 -41.11 -50.41 18.85
C ILE A 484 -40.93 -50.49 20.35
N THR A 485 -40.58 -49.35 20.93
CA THR A 485 -40.55 -49.14 22.38
C THR A 485 -41.57 -48.08 22.77
N PHE A 486 -42.43 -48.38 23.73
CA PHE A 486 -43.46 -47.48 24.25
C PHE A 486 -43.06 -46.89 25.59
N GLY A 487 -43.42 -45.62 25.84
CA GLY A 487 -43.37 -45.00 27.16
C GLY A 487 -44.70 -45.16 27.90
N VAL A 488 -44.91 -46.27 28.60
CA VAL A 488 -46.16 -46.58 29.31
C VAL A 488 -45.97 -46.45 30.82
N SER A 489 -46.85 -45.68 31.47
CA SER A 489 -46.86 -45.53 32.93
C SER A 489 -45.49 -45.13 33.54
N GLY A 490 -44.72 -44.31 32.81
CA GLY A 490 -43.41 -43.85 33.26
C GLY A 490 -42.27 -44.87 33.08
N LYS A 491 -42.46 -45.93 32.28
CA LYS A 491 -41.42 -46.93 31.97
C LYS A 491 -41.43 -47.33 30.48
N PRO A 492 -40.29 -47.76 29.92
CA PRO A 492 -40.22 -48.34 28.59
C PRO A 492 -40.82 -49.75 28.59
N MET A 493 -41.50 -50.10 27.50
CA MET A 493 -42.09 -51.42 27.27
C MET A 493 -42.08 -51.73 25.77
N GLY A 494 -41.83 -52.99 25.39
CA GLY A 494 -41.81 -53.43 24.00
C GLY A 494 -40.44 -53.98 23.60
N ASP A 495 -40.04 -53.74 22.36
CA ASP A 495 -38.71 -54.10 21.88
C ASP A 495 -37.65 -53.23 22.54
N ASN A 496 -36.47 -53.80 22.79
CA ASN A 496 -35.30 -53.05 23.24
C ASN A 496 -34.17 -53.14 22.21
N PHE A 497 -33.94 -52.07 21.48
CA PHE A 497 -32.91 -51.98 20.45
C PHE A 497 -31.83 -50.96 20.80
N ILE A 498 -30.65 -51.11 20.19
CA ILE A 498 -29.52 -50.18 20.33
C ILE A 498 -29.82 -48.90 19.56
N ILE A 499 -29.48 -47.76 20.17
CA ILE A 499 -29.53 -46.46 19.50
C ILE A 499 -28.17 -46.19 18.84
N SER A 500 -28.18 -46.03 17.53
CA SER A 500 -26.99 -45.76 16.71
C SER A 500 -26.99 -44.32 16.19
N LYS A 501 -25.79 -43.77 15.99
CA LYS A 501 -25.57 -42.40 15.52
C LYS A 501 -25.86 -42.20 14.02
N ASP A 502 -25.86 -43.27 13.23
CA ASP A 502 -26.07 -43.25 11.78
C ASP A 502 -27.53 -43.57 11.38
N GLU A 503 -28.37 -43.92 12.35
CA GLU A 503 -29.79 -44.24 12.15
C GLU A 503 -30.69 -43.07 12.57
N SER A 504 -31.89 -43.05 11.99
CA SER A 504 -32.97 -42.20 12.46
C SER A 504 -34.18 -43.00 12.92
N TYR A 505 -34.96 -42.39 13.80
CA TYR A 505 -36.03 -43.01 14.56
C TYR A 505 -37.31 -42.18 14.42
N LEU A 506 -38.45 -42.87 14.34
CA LEU A 506 -39.74 -42.22 14.44
C LEU A 506 -40.12 -42.07 15.91
N VAL A 507 -40.24 -40.84 16.36
CA VAL A 507 -40.54 -40.48 17.75
C VAL A 507 -41.91 -39.83 17.83
N TYR A 508 -42.81 -40.46 18.57
CA TYR A 508 -44.18 -40.03 18.74
C TYR A 508 -44.32 -39.25 20.04
N MET A 509 -44.69 -37.98 19.96
CA MET A 509 -44.78 -37.06 21.10
C MET A 509 -46.22 -36.60 21.31
N ARG A 510 -46.65 -36.44 22.57
CA ARG A 510 -47.96 -35.83 22.89
C ARG A 510 -47.92 -34.31 23.00
N GLU A 511 -46.73 -33.73 23.17
CA GLU A 511 -46.52 -32.29 23.34
C GLU A 511 -45.16 -31.87 22.76
N ASP A 512 -45.03 -30.59 22.45
CA ASP A 512 -43.79 -30.00 21.95
C ASP A 512 -42.73 -29.93 23.06
N LYS A 513 -41.50 -30.35 22.75
CA LYS A 513 -40.34 -30.24 23.63
C LYS A 513 -39.05 -30.04 22.86
N SER A 514 -38.22 -29.12 23.33
CA SER A 514 -36.83 -29.03 22.91
C SER A 514 -36.00 -30.06 23.66
N ILE A 515 -35.24 -30.89 22.94
CA ILE A 515 -34.27 -31.80 23.54
C ILE A 515 -32.85 -31.26 23.31
N ILE A 516 -32.13 -31.08 24.42
CA ILE A 516 -30.68 -30.87 24.42
C ILE A 516 -30.08 -32.19 24.89
N LEU A 517 -29.55 -32.98 23.96
CA LEU A 517 -28.78 -34.17 24.24
C LEU A 517 -27.31 -33.75 24.20
N GLN A 518 -26.69 -33.66 25.38
CA GLN A 518 -25.27 -33.36 25.54
C GLN A 518 -24.43 -34.62 25.44
#